data_AF-A0A8T5BIQ2-F1
#
_entry.id   AF-A0A8T5BIQ2-F1
#
_cell.length_a   1.000
_cell.length_b   1.000
_cell.length_c   1.000
_cell.angle_alpha   90.00
_cell.angle_beta   90.00
_cell.angle_gamma   90.00
#
_symmetry.space_group_name_H-M   'P 1'
#
loop_
_entity.id
_entity.type
_entity.pdbx_description
1 polymer ?
#
loop_
_entity_poly.entity_id
_entity_poly.type
_entity_poly.pdbx_seq_one_letter_code
_entity_poly.pdbx_strand_id
1 'polypeptide(L)'
;MKTQNPQSDLIRDLSKASLVQRLKHITLSAVPAWLGPRVATASRFHHSIAVGKLSLLVSGGTKYERLLLTAVSVLHDVGDGPFPHISDQSMKEHLGFTHENAVRFAFENSPKEDKRVLDKYGLDLDEVCSVLAGSHQLSKFFYGFPDLDNADNIYRFISSIPGKPLGEPLYFPSEIASSFSLNCETQNIDSGLKKRWAADFEKVYSYVWNDRHNMVCWTMLGRALRILNEELTPDFFRLTNREAYTLLCKKLPQWAKGLRQGKYKIALDKKFVELKGDARKLTCPSNLASVEQELCKEARLKNWMLGITVDQPLMKEKPDHWRVYLVLYDNIETALSLINNMLSSSEPF
;
A
#
# COMPACT_ATOMS: atom_id res chain seq x y z
N MET A 1 42.38 7.80 0.91
CA MET A 1 41.16 8.18 1.66
C MET A 1 39.96 7.77 0.82
N LYS A 2 39.10 6.85 1.29
CA LYS A 2 37.82 6.60 0.59
C LYS A 2 37.01 7.89 0.70
N THR A 3 36.77 8.56 -0.41
CA THR A 3 35.82 9.66 -0.52
C THR A 3 34.45 9.12 -0.11
N GLN A 4 34.04 9.40 1.12
CA GLN A 4 32.72 9.03 1.63
C GLN A 4 31.66 9.75 0.81
N ASN A 5 30.77 9.00 0.15
CA ASN A 5 29.61 9.56 -0.54
C ASN A 5 28.59 10.00 0.54
N PRO A 6 28.30 11.30 0.70
CA PRO A 6 27.40 11.79 1.73
C PRO A 6 25.99 11.18 1.66
N GLN A 7 25.48 10.86 0.46
CA GLN A 7 24.19 10.21 0.29
C GLN A 7 24.23 8.76 0.82
N SER A 8 25.33 8.03 0.60
CA SER A 8 25.50 6.68 1.17
C SER A 8 25.58 6.69 2.69
N ASP A 9 26.22 7.71 3.27
CA ASP A 9 26.24 7.90 4.72
C ASP A 9 24.84 8.24 5.26
N LEU A 10 24.09 9.10 4.55
CA LEU A 10 22.71 9.45 4.88
C LEU A 10 21.81 8.20 4.90
N ILE A 11 21.87 7.35 3.86
CA ILE A 11 21.13 6.08 3.82
C ILE A 11 21.49 5.22 5.03
N ARG A 12 22.79 5.09 5.35
CA ARG A 12 23.23 4.30 6.51
C ARG A 12 22.67 4.85 7.81
N ASP A 13 22.65 6.16 7.99
CA ASP A 13 22.21 6.78 9.24
C ASP A 13 20.67 6.74 9.36
N LEU A 14 19.94 7.06 8.29
CA LEU A 14 18.48 6.88 8.22
C LEU A 14 18.08 5.42 8.42
N SER A 15 18.85 4.46 7.87
CA SER A 15 18.55 3.05 8.07
C SER A 15 18.52 2.66 9.55
N LYS A 16 19.21 3.39 10.44
CA LYS A 16 19.23 3.13 11.89
C LYS A 16 18.13 3.88 12.65
N ALA A 17 17.47 4.86 12.03
CA ALA A 17 16.38 5.61 12.63
C ALA A 17 15.23 4.65 13.00
N SER A 18 14.59 4.90 14.14
CA SER A 18 13.58 3.98 14.67
C SER A 18 12.35 3.86 13.78
N LEU A 19 11.92 4.97 13.17
CA LEU A 19 10.84 5.00 12.18
C LEU A 19 11.14 4.15 10.94
N VAL A 20 12.39 4.13 10.46
CA VAL A 20 12.80 3.29 9.32
C VAL A 20 12.90 1.84 9.78
N GLN A 21 13.48 1.57 10.95
CA GLN A 21 13.59 0.22 11.51
C GLN A 21 12.22 -0.45 11.71
N ARG A 22 11.17 0.31 12.06
CA ARG A 22 9.79 -0.19 12.16
C ARG A 22 9.33 -0.86 10.87
N LEU A 23 9.74 -0.35 9.70
CA LEU A 23 9.38 -0.92 8.40
C LEU A 23 9.89 -2.34 8.17
N LYS A 24 10.78 -2.87 9.02
CA LYS A 24 11.15 -4.29 9.01
C LYS A 24 9.96 -5.20 9.34
N HIS A 25 8.96 -4.64 10.02
CA HIS A 25 7.76 -5.31 10.51
C HIS A 25 6.49 -4.85 9.79
N ILE A 26 6.66 -4.11 8.69
CA ILE A 26 5.61 -3.77 7.73
C ILE A 26 5.93 -4.49 6.42
N THR A 27 5.04 -5.35 5.95
CA THR A 27 5.21 -6.11 4.71
C THR A 27 5.05 -5.22 3.49
N LEU A 28 5.77 -5.54 2.41
CA LEU A 28 5.63 -4.86 1.12
C LEU A 28 4.21 -5.07 0.55
N SER A 29 3.70 -6.30 0.65
CA SER A 29 2.30 -6.56 0.33
C SER A 29 1.40 -6.10 1.48
N ALA A 30 0.27 -5.48 1.13
CA ALA A 30 -0.78 -5.07 2.06
C ALA A 30 -1.27 -6.23 2.94
N VAL A 31 -1.47 -7.40 2.33
CA VAL A 31 -1.77 -8.65 3.04
C VAL A 31 -0.43 -9.32 3.38
N PRO A 32 -0.12 -9.54 4.67
CA PRO A 32 1.11 -10.20 5.05
C PRO A 32 1.19 -11.65 4.57
N ALA A 33 2.38 -12.11 4.19
CA ALA A 33 2.61 -13.47 3.67
C ALA A 33 2.24 -14.60 4.65
N TRP A 34 2.16 -14.30 5.95
CA TRP A 34 1.71 -15.25 6.98
C TRP A 34 0.17 -15.35 7.09
N LEU A 35 -0.59 -14.48 6.43
CA LEU A 35 -2.02 -14.66 6.15
C LEU A 35 -2.25 -15.22 4.76
N GLY A 36 -1.56 -14.67 3.76
CA GLY A 36 -1.69 -15.08 2.36
C GLY A 36 -0.40 -15.68 1.83
N PRO A 37 -0.31 -17.00 1.56
CA PRO A 37 0.95 -17.64 1.20
C PRO A 37 1.48 -17.29 -0.21
N ARG A 38 0.74 -16.49 -0.98
CA ARG A 38 0.98 -16.18 -2.40
C ARG A 38 1.21 -14.69 -2.61
N VAL A 39 2.07 -14.08 -1.80
CA VAL A 39 2.44 -12.66 -1.93
C VAL A 39 3.93 -12.49 -1.61
N ALA A 40 4.45 -11.31 -1.94
CA ALA A 40 5.81 -10.92 -1.62
C ALA A 40 6.13 -11.05 -0.11
N THR A 41 7.29 -11.62 0.20
CA THR A 41 7.78 -11.76 1.58
C THR A 41 8.68 -10.60 2.03
N ALA A 42 9.07 -9.72 1.09
CA ALA A 42 9.85 -8.54 1.41
C ALA A 42 9.09 -7.60 2.36
N SER A 43 9.85 -6.86 3.15
CA SER A 43 9.34 -5.78 4.00
C SER A 43 9.57 -4.42 3.34
N ARG A 44 8.78 -3.43 3.75
CA ARG A 44 8.96 -2.04 3.32
C ARG A 44 10.34 -1.50 3.67
N PHE A 45 10.98 -1.96 4.76
CA PHE A 45 12.38 -1.61 5.04
C PHE A 45 13.33 -1.94 3.89
N HIS A 46 13.23 -3.15 3.32
CA HIS A 46 14.11 -3.54 2.22
C HIS A 46 13.84 -2.70 0.97
N HIS A 47 12.57 -2.36 0.75
CA HIS A 47 12.12 -1.48 -0.32
C HIS A 47 12.66 -0.05 -0.14
N SER A 48 12.39 0.62 0.98
CA SER A 48 12.83 2.01 1.20
C SER A 48 14.36 2.16 1.16
N ILE A 49 15.12 1.19 1.68
CA ILE A 49 16.58 1.21 1.55
C ILE A 49 17.03 1.01 0.10
N ALA A 50 16.32 0.22 -0.69
CA ALA A 50 16.64 0.03 -2.10
C ALA A 50 16.28 1.27 -2.93
N VAL A 51 15.11 1.88 -2.73
CA VAL A 51 14.73 3.17 -3.35
C VAL A 51 15.75 4.25 -2.97
N GLY A 52 16.17 4.28 -1.70
CA GLY A 52 17.30 5.12 -1.25
C GLY A 52 18.58 4.90 -2.06
N LYS A 53 18.95 3.64 -2.36
CA LYS A 53 20.10 3.34 -3.22
C LYS A 53 19.87 3.72 -4.69
N LEU A 54 18.65 3.59 -5.20
CA LEU A 54 18.30 4.04 -6.56
C LEU A 54 18.49 5.54 -6.73
N SER A 55 18.22 6.34 -5.70
CA SER A 55 18.47 7.79 -5.73
C SER A 55 19.94 8.16 -6.01
N LEU A 56 20.89 7.25 -5.73
CA LEU A 56 22.32 7.45 -6.01
C LEU A 56 22.66 7.37 -7.51
N LEU A 57 21.78 6.76 -8.30
CA LEU A 57 21.94 6.58 -9.74
C LEU A 57 21.32 7.74 -10.54
N VAL A 58 20.50 8.57 -9.88
CA VAL A 58 19.92 9.77 -10.49
C VAL A 58 21.01 10.81 -10.69
N SER A 59 21.15 11.27 -11.94
CA SER A 59 22.21 12.18 -12.34
C SER A 59 21.86 13.66 -12.09
N GLY A 60 22.86 14.53 -12.14
CA GLY A 60 22.67 15.98 -12.05
C GLY A 60 22.38 16.52 -10.65
N GLY A 61 21.83 17.74 -10.61
CA GLY A 61 21.43 18.46 -9.40
C GLY A 61 22.58 19.02 -8.57
N THR A 62 22.22 19.81 -7.57
CA THR A 62 23.10 20.28 -6.51
C THR A 62 23.36 19.17 -5.49
N LYS A 63 24.36 19.37 -4.62
CA LYS A 63 24.61 18.47 -3.49
C LYS A 63 23.38 18.35 -2.58
N TYR A 64 22.67 19.46 -2.39
CA TYR A 64 21.48 19.51 -1.54
C TYR A 64 20.33 18.70 -2.13
N GLU A 65 19.97 18.93 -3.40
CA GLU A 65 18.89 18.20 -4.07
C GLU A 65 19.13 16.69 -4.09
N ARG A 66 20.38 16.26 -4.29
CA ARG A 66 20.76 14.84 -4.20
C ARG A 66 20.54 14.26 -2.80
N LEU A 67 20.90 15.00 -1.74
CA LEU A 67 20.65 14.57 -0.36
C LEU A 67 19.16 14.53 -0.05
N LEU A 68 18.40 15.55 -0.47
CA LEU A 68 16.95 15.63 -0.30
C LEU A 68 16.27 14.46 -1.00
N LEU A 69 16.58 14.20 -2.27
CA LEU A 69 16.05 13.05 -3.01
C LEU A 69 16.36 11.74 -2.28
N THR A 70 17.60 11.55 -1.81
CA THR A 70 17.96 10.36 -1.04
C THR A 70 17.18 10.21 0.25
N ALA A 71 16.97 11.30 1.01
CA ALA A 71 16.16 11.25 2.23
C ALA A 71 14.72 10.88 1.93
N VAL A 72 14.08 11.57 0.98
CA VAL A 72 12.72 11.28 0.52
C VAL A 72 12.60 9.82 0.07
N SER A 73 13.55 9.33 -0.73
CA SER A 73 13.59 7.94 -1.19
C SER A 73 13.63 6.92 -0.05
N VAL A 74 14.35 7.20 1.05
CA VAL A 74 14.38 6.31 2.22
C VAL A 74 13.14 6.46 3.11
N LEU A 75 12.53 7.65 3.11
CA LEU A 75 11.47 8.02 4.05
C LEU A 75 10.05 7.88 3.50
N HIS A 76 9.84 7.69 2.19
CA HIS A 76 8.51 7.73 1.57
C HIS A 76 7.47 6.80 2.23
N ASP A 77 7.89 5.64 2.74
CA ASP A 77 7.03 4.63 3.36
C ASP A 77 6.95 4.71 4.90
N VAL A 78 7.67 5.63 5.55
CA VAL A 78 7.75 5.62 7.04
C VAL A 78 6.42 5.97 7.71
N GLY A 79 5.52 6.59 6.94
CA GLY A 79 4.15 6.92 7.29
C GLY A 79 3.18 5.73 7.20
N ASP A 80 3.58 4.58 6.63
CA ASP A 80 2.68 3.45 6.47
C ASP A 80 2.11 2.94 7.80
N GLY A 81 0.79 2.78 7.84
CA GLY A 81 0.09 2.06 8.90
C GLY A 81 0.29 0.54 8.83
N PRO A 82 -0.23 -0.22 9.79
CA PRO A 82 -0.34 -1.65 9.65
C PRO A 82 -1.27 -2.01 8.48
N PHE A 83 -0.95 -3.07 7.73
CA PHE A 83 -1.65 -3.45 6.49
C PHE A 83 -1.75 -2.27 5.51
N PRO A 84 -0.61 -1.84 4.92
CA PRO A 84 -0.56 -0.73 3.99
C PRO A 84 -1.64 -0.82 2.90
N HIS A 85 -2.18 0.31 2.43
CA HIS A 85 -3.34 0.41 1.54
C HIS A 85 -4.68 -0.03 2.15
N ILE A 86 -4.72 -1.12 2.94
CA ILE A 86 -5.94 -1.55 3.62
C ILE A 86 -6.33 -0.56 4.74
N SER A 87 -5.34 -0.02 5.46
CA SER A 87 -5.58 0.94 6.54
C SER A 87 -5.63 2.42 6.10
N ASP A 88 -5.36 2.73 4.83
CA ASP A 88 -5.31 4.11 4.34
C ASP A 88 -6.63 4.85 4.50
N GLN A 89 -7.75 4.17 4.22
CA GLN A 89 -9.07 4.77 4.38
C GLN A 89 -9.33 5.13 5.85
N SER A 90 -9.02 4.23 6.77
CA SER A 90 -9.16 4.50 8.20
C SER A 90 -8.17 5.59 8.65
N MET A 91 -6.95 5.61 8.13
CA MET A 91 -5.99 6.67 8.42
C MET A 91 -6.53 8.04 8.00
N LYS A 92 -7.11 8.12 6.81
CA LYS A 92 -7.72 9.35 6.30
C LYS A 92 -8.90 9.80 7.13
N GLU A 93 -9.76 8.88 7.56
CA GLU A 93 -10.92 9.17 8.40
C GLU A 93 -10.54 9.67 9.80
N HIS A 94 -9.49 9.11 10.41
CA HIS A 94 -9.09 9.43 11.79
C HIS A 94 -8.05 10.54 11.90
N LEU A 95 -7.14 10.65 10.93
CA LEU A 95 -6.01 11.59 10.98
C LEU A 95 -6.10 12.69 9.91
N GLY A 96 -7.01 12.57 8.93
CA GLY A 96 -7.18 13.53 7.84
C GLY A 96 -6.24 13.35 6.66
N PHE A 97 -5.37 12.32 6.67
CA PHE A 97 -4.39 12.04 5.62
C PHE A 97 -4.15 10.54 5.42
N THR A 98 -3.61 10.17 4.26
CA THR A 98 -3.14 8.81 3.92
C THR A 98 -1.64 8.68 4.16
N HIS A 99 -1.09 7.47 3.94
CA HIS A 99 0.32 7.17 4.22
C HIS A 99 1.30 8.11 3.50
N GLU A 100 1.00 8.58 2.27
CA GLU A 100 1.88 9.49 1.52
C GLU A 100 2.15 10.80 2.26
N ASN A 101 1.19 11.25 3.08
CA ASN A 101 1.26 12.48 3.86
C ASN A 101 1.59 12.23 5.35
N ALA A 102 1.80 10.98 5.75
CA ALA A 102 1.99 10.59 7.15
C ALA A 102 3.44 10.68 7.64
N VAL A 103 4.39 11.13 6.81
CA VAL A 103 5.81 11.24 7.22
C VAL A 103 6.00 12.20 8.39
N ARG A 104 5.36 13.37 8.37
CA ARG A 104 5.40 14.31 9.51
C ARG A 104 4.89 13.64 10.78
N PHE A 105 3.74 12.99 10.69
CA PHE A 105 3.15 12.24 11.79
C PHE A 105 4.12 11.17 12.34
N ALA A 106 4.83 10.45 11.47
CA ALA A 106 5.82 9.45 11.88
C ALA A 106 7.01 10.07 12.64
N PHE A 107 7.49 11.25 12.24
CA PHE A 107 8.55 11.96 12.94
C PHE A 107 8.09 12.54 14.28
N GLU A 108 6.93 13.19 14.32
CA GLU A 108 6.35 13.79 15.54
C GLU A 108 6.06 12.75 16.62
N ASN A 109 5.77 11.52 16.21
CA ASN A 109 5.49 10.41 17.10
C ASN A 109 6.62 9.38 17.15
N SER A 110 7.83 9.74 16.71
CA SER A 110 8.98 8.86 16.83
C SER A 110 9.37 8.71 18.31
N PRO A 111 9.63 7.48 18.82
CA PRO A 111 10.10 7.29 20.19
C PRO A 111 11.54 7.77 20.41
N LYS A 112 12.24 8.19 19.34
CA LYS A 112 13.60 8.69 19.37
C LYS A 112 13.69 10.02 18.63
N GLU A 113 14.80 10.73 18.81
CA GLU A 113 15.08 11.96 18.08
C GLU A 113 15.55 11.68 16.65
N ASP A 114 14.77 10.91 15.89
CA ASP A 114 15.08 10.52 14.51
C ASP A 114 15.25 11.74 13.58
N LYS A 115 14.59 12.87 13.91
CA LYS A 115 14.76 14.16 13.22
C LYS A 115 16.22 14.63 13.19
N ARG A 116 17.02 14.32 14.22
CA ARG A 116 18.45 14.69 14.28
C ARG A 116 19.25 14.13 13.11
N VAL A 117 18.78 13.04 12.49
CA VAL A 117 19.42 12.50 11.28
C VAL A 117 19.25 13.49 10.12
N LEU A 118 18.08 14.10 9.94
CA LEU A 118 17.89 15.12 8.89
C LEU A 118 18.73 16.37 9.18
N ASP A 119 18.70 16.85 10.43
CA ASP A 119 19.46 18.03 10.87
C ASP A 119 20.97 17.87 10.61
N LYS A 120 21.51 16.67 10.84
CA LYS A 120 22.93 16.34 10.58
C LYS A 120 23.35 16.57 9.12
N TYR A 121 22.43 16.39 8.17
CA TYR A 121 22.68 16.58 6.74
C TYR A 121 22.14 17.92 6.22
N GLY A 122 21.63 18.78 7.11
CA GLY A 122 21.07 20.08 6.79
C GLY A 122 19.73 20.01 6.04
N LEU A 123 19.00 18.90 6.17
CA LEU A 123 17.72 18.69 5.49
C LEU A 123 16.55 19.12 6.38
N ASP A 124 15.56 19.76 5.77
CA ASP A 124 14.32 20.14 6.44
C ASP A 124 13.23 19.06 6.29
N LEU A 125 12.58 18.73 7.40
CA LEU A 125 11.44 17.80 7.40
C LEU A 125 10.27 18.36 6.59
N ASP A 126 10.04 19.68 6.65
CA ASP A 126 8.92 20.29 5.93
C ASP A 126 9.09 20.14 4.43
N GLU A 127 10.31 20.33 3.93
CA GLU A 127 10.64 20.12 2.52
C GLU A 127 10.53 18.64 2.12
N VAL A 128 11.01 17.70 2.95
CA VAL A 128 10.81 16.25 2.72
C VAL A 128 9.31 15.92 2.59
N CYS A 129 8.48 16.47 3.47
CA CYS A 129 7.03 16.30 3.40
C CYS A 129 6.45 16.92 2.12
N SER A 130 6.89 18.11 1.70
CA SER A 130 6.43 18.72 0.45
C SER A 130 6.75 17.87 -0.78
N VAL A 131 7.89 17.17 -0.80
CA VAL A 131 8.20 16.22 -1.88
C VAL A 131 7.21 15.06 -1.92
N LEU A 132 6.96 14.44 -0.77
CA LEU A 132 6.06 13.29 -0.67
C LEU A 132 4.59 13.63 -0.81
N ALA A 133 4.22 14.89 -0.55
CA ALA A 133 2.87 15.40 -0.77
C ALA A 133 2.58 15.80 -2.23
N GLY A 134 3.58 15.72 -3.11
CA GLY A 134 3.43 16.09 -4.52
C GLY A 134 3.59 17.59 -4.81
N SER A 135 3.94 18.41 -3.81
CA SER A 135 3.97 19.87 -3.92
C SER A 135 5.38 20.45 -4.13
N HIS A 136 6.36 19.62 -4.49
CA HIS A 136 7.75 20.03 -4.71
C HIS A 136 8.26 19.59 -6.09
N GLN A 137 9.28 20.26 -6.63
CA GLN A 137 9.86 19.91 -7.93
C GLN A 137 10.44 18.49 -8.01
N LEU A 138 10.85 17.91 -6.87
CA LEU A 138 11.37 16.55 -6.80
C LEU A 138 10.26 15.48 -6.72
N SER A 139 9.00 15.88 -6.58
CA SER A 139 7.87 14.94 -6.55
C SER A 139 7.77 14.12 -7.85
N LYS A 140 8.26 14.65 -8.97
CA LYS A 140 8.34 13.93 -10.26
C LYS A 140 9.05 12.57 -10.20
N PHE A 141 9.87 12.32 -9.18
CA PHE A 141 10.56 11.03 -8.97
C PHE A 141 9.74 9.98 -8.21
N PHE A 142 8.52 10.32 -7.77
CA PHE A 142 7.60 9.47 -6.99
C PHE A 142 6.14 9.49 -7.51
N TYR A 143 5.87 10.25 -8.57
CA TYR A 143 4.54 10.37 -9.18
C TYR A 143 4.62 10.08 -10.69
N GLY A 144 5.31 9.00 -11.05
CA GLY A 144 5.59 8.63 -12.43
C GLY A 144 5.14 7.20 -12.75
N PHE A 145 5.07 6.87 -14.03
CA PHE A 145 4.64 5.55 -14.49
C PHE A 145 5.63 5.03 -15.56
N PRO A 146 6.86 4.61 -15.18
CA PRO A 146 7.36 4.36 -13.81
C PRO A 146 8.02 5.55 -13.09
N ASP A 147 8.27 5.37 -11.79
CA ASP A 147 9.06 6.23 -10.90
C ASP A 147 10.02 5.41 -10.00
N LEU A 148 10.69 6.05 -9.02
CA LEU A 148 11.66 5.35 -8.16
C LEU A 148 11.02 4.34 -7.20
N ASP A 149 9.83 4.63 -6.68
CA ASP A 149 9.09 3.73 -5.79
C ASP A 149 8.61 2.52 -6.58
N ASN A 150 7.75 2.74 -7.58
CA ASN A 150 7.12 1.65 -8.29
C ASN A 150 8.10 0.83 -9.16
N ALA A 151 9.28 1.37 -9.50
CA ALA A 151 10.38 0.60 -10.06
C ALA A 151 10.90 -0.46 -9.08
N ASP A 152 11.12 -0.13 -7.81
CA ASP A 152 11.58 -1.13 -6.85
C ASP A 152 10.44 -2.02 -6.38
N ASN A 153 9.25 -1.46 -6.10
CA ASN A 153 8.12 -2.18 -5.54
C ASN A 153 7.72 -3.39 -6.42
N ILE A 154 7.53 -3.17 -7.72
CA ILE A 154 7.16 -4.24 -8.68
C ILE A 154 8.28 -5.29 -8.79
N TYR A 155 9.52 -4.86 -8.99
CA TYR A 155 10.67 -5.77 -9.09
C TYR A 155 10.81 -6.64 -7.84
N ARG A 156 10.71 -6.01 -6.65
CA ARG A 156 10.85 -6.66 -5.36
C ARG A 156 9.69 -7.59 -5.07
N PHE A 157 8.48 -7.25 -5.50
CA PHE A 157 7.34 -8.13 -5.39
C PHE A 157 7.60 -9.45 -6.12
N ILE A 158 7.97 -9.37 -7.41
CA ILE A 158 8.25 -10.56 -8.25
C ILE A 158 9.43 -11.35 -7.70
N SER A 159 10.47 -10.66 -7.22
CA SER A 159 11.70 -11.31 -6.73
C SER A 159 11.55 -11.97 -5.37
N SER A 160 10.56 -11.56 -4.55
CA SER A 160 10.40 -12.04 -3.17
C SER A 160 9.13 -12.87 -2.94
N ILE A 161 8.34 -13.14 -3.99
CA ILE A 161 7.19 -14.04 -3.90
C ILE A 161 7.68 -15.52 -3.89
N PRO A 162 7.27 -16.34 -2.89
CA PRO A 162 7.66 -17.73 -2.83
C PRO A 162 7.17 -18.54 -4.03
N GLY A 163 8.00 -19.47 -4.50
CA GLY A 163 7.68 -20.33 -5.65
C GLY A 163 7.69 -19.63 -7.01
N LYS A 164 8.02 -18.33 -7.06
CA LYS A 164 8.15 -17.51 -8.28
C LYS A 164 7.04 -17.74 -9.34
N PRO A 165 5.75 -17.69 -8.97
CA PRO A 165 4.65 -17.90 -9.92
C PRO A 165 4.60 -16.84 -11.03
N LEU A 166 5.30 -15.72 -10.86
CA LEU A 166 5.39 -14.62 -11.83
C LEU A 166 6.64 -14.68 -12.73
N GLY A 167 7.48 -15.71 -12.55
CA GLY A 167 8.78 -15.82 -13.22
C GLY A 167 9.82 -14.86 -12.64
N GLU A 168 10.80 -14.49 -13.46
CA GLU A 168 11.79 -13.46 -13.13
C GLU A 168 11.33 -12.08 -13.62
N PRO A 169 11.76 -10.99 -12.95
CA PRO A 169 11.50 -9.63 -13.43
C PRO A 169 12.11 -9.40 -14.82
N LEU A 170 11.39 -8.64 -15.65
CA LEU A 170 11.79 -8.28 -16.99
C LEU A 170 12.75 -7.09 -17.03
N TYR A 171 12.94 -6.36 -15.94
CA TYR A 171 13.81 -5.19 -15.84
C TYR A 171 14.52 -5.13 -14.49
N PHE A 172 15.54 -4.28 -14.39
CA PHE A 172 16.15 -3.91 -13.12
C PHE A 172 15.80 -2.46 -12.75
N PRO A 173 15.46 -2.16 -11.48
CA PRO A 173 15.11 -0.80 -11.07
C PRO A 173 16.24 0.21 -11.30
N SER A 174 17.51 -0.25 -11.29
CA SER A 174 18.67 0.58 -11.61
C SER A 174 18.67 1.10 -13.04
N GLU A 175 18.08 0.38 -14.01
CA GLU A 175 17.95 0.85 -15.39
C GLU A 175 17.05 2.09 -15.45
N ILE A 176 15.93 2.07 -14.70
CA ILE A 176 14.99 3.20 -14.60
C ILE A 176 15.68 4.37 -13.89
N ALA A 177 16.27 4.13 -12.71
CA ALA A 177 16.90 5.18 -11.93
C ALA A 177 18.08 5.85 -12.66
N SER A 178 18.85 5.10 -13.45
CA SER A 178 19.98 5.66 -14.23
C SER A 178 19.52 6.50 -15.42
N SER A 179 18.26 6.36 -15.85
CA SER A 179 17.66 7.21 -16.89
C SER A 179 17.21 8.58 -16.37
N PHE A 180 17.24 8.77 -15.04
CA PHE A 180 16.74 9.96 -14.39
C PHE A 180 17.81 11.05 -14.18
N SER A 181 17.37 12.30 -14.24
CA SER A 181 18.19 13.49 -14.00
C SER A 181 17.42 14.55 -13.23
N LEU A 182 18.06 15.09 -12.20
CA LEU A 182 17.56 16.23 -11.42
C LEU A 182 17.42 17.49 -12.28
N ASN A 183 18.27 17.64 -13.29
CA ASN A 183 18.30 18.81 -14.18
C ASN A 183 17.22 18.77 -15.27
N CYS A 184 16.50 17.66 -15.42
CA CYS A 184 15.47 17.50 -16.43
C CYS A 184 14.09 17.67 -15.80
N GLU A 185 13.23 18.47 -16.43
CA GLU A 185 11.83 18.59 -16.03
C GLU A 185 11.08 17.28 -16.27
N THR A 186 11.23 16.71 -17.46
CA THR A 186 10.63 15.43 -17.85
C THR A 186 11.69 14.35 -17.91
N GLN A 187 11.41 13.22 -17.26
CA GLN A 187 12.30 12.06 -17.30
C GLN A 187 12.11 11.29 -18.61
N ASN A 188 13.20 10.98 -19.31
CA ASN A 188 13.15 10.25 -20.58
C ASN A 188 13.60 8.81 -20.38
N ILE A 189 12.62 7.91 -20.31
CA ILE A 189 12.85 6.48 -20.15
C ILE A 189 12.73 5.83 -21.53
N ASP A 190 13.69 4.97 -21.87
CA ASP A 190 13.62 4.17 -23.09
C ASP A 190 12.27 3.45 -23.21
N SER A 191 11.68 3.48 -24.40
CA SER A 191 10.36 2.92 -24.66
C SER A 191 10.32 1.40 -24.45
N GLY A 192 11.43 0.69 -24.71
CA GLY A 192 11.56 -0.74 -24.45
C GLY A 192 11.61 -1.04 -22.94
N LEU A 193 12.39 -0.27 -22.18
CA LEU A 193 12.41 -0.35 -20.72
C LEU A 193 11.04 -0.06 -20.10
N LYS A 194 10.35 1.00 -20.54
CA LYS A 194 8.99 1.33 -20.07
C LYS A 194 8.00 0.19 -20.35
N LYS A 195 8.08 -0.45 -21.52
CA LYS A 195 7.25 -1.63 -21.86
C LYS A 195 7.54 -2.84 -20.96
N ARG A 196 8.81 -3.14 -20.68
CA ARG A 196 9.19 -4.24 -19.78
C ARG A 196 8.67 -4.02 -18.36
N TRP A 197 8.85 -2.81 -17.83
CA TRP A 197 8.30 -2.45 -16.52
C TRP A 197 6.77 -2.56 -16.50
N ALA A 198 6.09 -2.01 -17.51
CA ALA A 198 4.62 -2.04 -17.57
C ALA A 198 4.05 -3.48 -17.64
N ALA A 199 4.74 -4.38 -18.36
CA ALA A 199 4.36 -5.79 -18.42
C ALA A 199 4.45 -6.48 -17.05
N ASP A 200 5.49 -6.17 -16.26
CA ASP A 200 5.61 -6.69 -14.89
C ASP A 200 4.63 -6.03 -13.93
N PHE A 201 4.38 -4.73 -14.09
CA PHE A 201 3.36 -4.00 -13.33
C PHE A 201 1.98 -4.67 -13.50
N GLU A 202 1.52 -4.84 -14.75
CA GLU A 202 0.23 -5.48 -15.05
C GLU A 202 0.18 -6.91 -14.51
N LYS A 203 1.29 -7.66 -14.65
CA LYS A 203 1.41 -9.03 -14.15
C LYS A 203 1.24 -9.09 -12.61
N VAL A 204 1.91 -8.23 -11.86
CA VAL A 204 1.81 -8.18 -10.39
C VAL A 204 0.41 -7.80 -9.94
N TYR A 205 -0.14 -6.71 -10.47
CA TYR A 205 -1.47 -6.24 -10.08
C TYR A 205 -2.56 -7.25 -10.46
N SER A 206 -2.49 -7.85 -11.65
CA SER A 206 -3.38 -8.93 -12.04
C SER A 206 -3.32 -10.10 -11.06
N TYR A 207 -2.11 -10.48 -10.64
CA TYR A 207 -1.92 -11.61 -9.74
C TYR A 207 -2.55 -11.37 -8.37
N VAL A 208 -2.30 -10.21 -7.74
CA VAL A 208 -2.84 -9.93 -6.39
C VAL A 208 -4.36 -9.77 -6.38
N TRP A 209 -4.93 -9.14 -7.41
CA TRP A 209 -6.39 -8.97 -7.53
C TRP A 209 -7.11 -10.28 -7.88
N ASN A 210 -6.45 -11.20 -8.59
CA ASN A 210 -7.06 -12.48 -8.96
C ASN A 210 -6.76 -13.61 -7.96
N ASP A 211 -5.83 -13.43 -7.03
CA ASP A 211 -5.60 -14.40 -5.97
C ASP A 211 -6.75 -14.37 -4.94
N ARG A 212 -7.54 -15.45 -4.94
CA ARG A 212 -8.74 -15.57 -4.08
C ARG A 212 -8.38 -15.48 -2.59
N HIS A 213 -7.23 -15.99 -2.17
CA HIS A 213 -6.86 -16.01 -0.76
C HIS A 213 -6.42 -14.62 -0.27
N ASN A 214 -5.63 -13.92 -1.10
CA ASN A 214 -5.27 -12.53 -0.91
C ASN A 214 -6.52 -11.66 -0.78
N MET A 215 -7.48 -11.78 -1.70
CA MET A 215 -8.70 -10.96 -1.66
C MET A 215 -9.62 -11.28 -0.48
N VAL A 216 -9.67 -12.53 0.00
CA VAL A 216 -10.34 -12.86 1.26
C VAL A 216 -9.68 -12.14 2.43
N CYS A 217 -8.35 -12.21 2.54
CA CYS A 217 -7.62 -11.58 3.63
C CYS A 217 -7.72 -10.05 3.58
N TRP A 218 -7.54 -9.45 2.40
CA TRP A 218 -7.71 -8.02 2.14
C TRP A 218 -9.08 -7.53 2.63
N THR A 219 -10.13 -8.19 2.14
CA THR A 219 -11.51 -7.80 2.46
C THR A 219 -11.80 -7.94 3.95
N MET A 220 -11.38 -9.04 4.57
CA MET A 220 -11.68 -9.29 5.97
C MET A 220 -10.82 -8.47 6.93
N LEU A 221 -9.59 -8.09 6.56
CA LEU A 221 -8.80 -7.12 7.30
C LEU A 221 -9.45 -5.74 7.25
N GLY A 222 -9.84 -5.27 6.06
CA GLY A 222 -10.56 -4.01 5.91
C GLY A 222 -11.87 -3.98 6.72
N ARG A 223 -12.62 -5.10 6.71
CA ARG A 223 -13.80 -5.26 7.55
C ARG A 223 -13.47 -5.15 9.04
N ALA A 224 -12.40 -5.79 9.51
CA ALA A 224 -12.01 -5.73 10.92
C ALA A 224 -11.67 -4.31 11.36
N LEU A 225 -10.97 -3.53 10.52
CA LEU A 225 -10.71 -2.11 10.77
C LEU A 225 -12.01 -1.32 10.90
N ARG A 226 -12.96 -1.51 9.97
CA ARG A 226 -14.27 -0.83 10.02
C ARG A 226 -15.11 -1.23 11.25
N ILE A 227 -15.05 -2.49 11.70
CA ILE A 227 -15.74 -2.91 12.92
C ILE A 227 -15.12 -2.26 14.16
N LEU A 228 -13.79 -2.13 14.19
CA LEU A 228 -13.05 -1.60 15.32
C LEU A 228 -12.72 -0.11 15.13
N ASN A 229 -13.56 0.63 14.40
CA ASN A 229 -13.29 2.01 14.02
C ASN A 229 -12.91 2.89 15.23
N GLU A 230 -13.58 2.73 16.37
CA GLU A 230 -13.32 3.48 17.60
C GLU A 230 -11.95 3.17 18.25
N GLU A 231 -11.33 2.04 17.91
CA GLU A 231 -10.02 1.64 18.44
C GLU A 231 -8.85 2.15 17.58
N LEU A 232 -9.11 2.72 16.40
CA LEU A 232 -8.11 3.17 15.43
C LEU A 232 -7.54 4.56 15.78
N THR A 233 -7.06 4.69 17.01
CA THR A 233 -6.39 5.91 17.51
C THR A 233 -5.10 6.20 16.72
N PRO A 234 -4.50 7.41 16.83
CA PRO A 234 -3.19 7.69 16.23
C PRO A 234 -2.12 6.62 16.55
N ASP A 235 -2.12 6.06 17.77
CA ASP A 235 -1.19 4.99 18.14
C ASP A 235 -1.37 3.70 17.35
N PHE A 236 -2.59 3.39 16.89
CA PHE A 236 -2.84 2.23 16.04
C PHE A 236 -2.01 2.29 14.75
N PHE A 237 -1.93 3.47 14.13
CA PHE A 237 -1.21 3.68 12.88
C PHE A 237 0.32 3.59 13.04
N ARG A 238 0.82 3.58 14.28
CA ARG A 238 2.24 3.34 14.59
C ARG A 238 2.56 1.87 14.85
N LEU A 239 1.56 1.00 14.94
CA LEU A 239 1.77 -0.43 15.14
C LEU A 239 2.41 -1.09 13.92
N THR A 240 3.12 -2.18 14.17
CA THR A 240 3.55 -3.14 13.14
C THR A 240 2.38 -4.01 12.68
N ASN A 241 2.52 -4.75 11.57
CA ASN A 241 1.45 -5.63 11.12
C ASN A 241 1.08 -6.70 12.16
N ARG A 242 2.07 -7.22 12.90
CA ARG A 242 1.84 -8.26 13.93
C ARG A 242 1.15 -7.71 15.18
N GLU A 243 1.53 -6.54 15.64
CA GLU A 243 0.90 -5.89 16.80
C GLU A 243 -0.55 -5.55 16.48
N ALA A 244 -0.80 -4.93 15.33
CA ALA A 244 -2.14 -4.64 14.86
C ALA A 244 -2.96 -5.92 14.71
N TYR A 245 -2.44 -6.96 14.05
CA TYR A 245 -3.15 -8.24 13.92
C TYR A 245 -3.49 -8.87 15.27
N THR A 246 -2.58 -8.78 16.25
CA THR A 246 -2.79 -9.28 17.61
C THR A 246 -3.93 -8.53 18.30
N LEU A 247 -3.99 -7.20 18.16
CA LEU A 247 -5.09 -6.38 18.64
C LEU A 247 -6.41 -6.80 17.99
N LEU A 248 -6.45 -6.93 16.66
CA LEU A 248 -7.63 -7.39 15.92
C LEU A 248 -8.09 -8.76 16.41
N CYS A 249 -7.17 -9.71 16.62
CA CYS A 249 -7.49 -11.05 17.13
C CYS A 249 -8.08 -11.02 18.54
N LYS A 250 -7.57 -10.15 19.41
CA LYS A 250 -8.07 -10.01 20.78
C LYS A 250 -9.49 -9.43 20.81
N LYS A 251 -9.76 -8.43 19.97
CA LYS A 251 -11.05 -7.74 19.91
C LYS A 251 -12.10 -8.52 19.10
N LEU A 252 -11.68 -9.27 18.08
CA LEU A 252 -12.55 -10.06 17.19
C LEU A 252 -12.11 -11.54 17.11
N PRO A 253 -12.28 -12.33 18.18
CA PRO A 253 -11.77 -13.70 18.23
C PRO A 253 -12.44 -14.65 17.22
N GLN A 254 -13.75 -14.49 16.98
CA GLN A 254 -14.47 -15.29 15.99
C GLN A 254 -14.05 -14.95 14.56
N TRP A 255 -13.84 -13.65 14.29
CA TRP A 255 -13.28 -13.20 13.02
C TRP A 255 -11.93 -13.86 12.74
N ALA A 256 -11.03 -13.79 13.71
CA ALA A 256 -9.68 -14.34 13.58
C ALA A 256 -9.69 -15.87 13.45
N LYS A 257 -10.57 -16.56 14.18
CA LYS A 257 -10.78 -18.01 14.04
C LYS A 257 -11.23 -18.35 12.62
N GLY A 258 -12.17 -17.61 12.06
CA GLY A 258 -12.66 -17.80 10.68
C GLY A 258 -11.57 -17.66 9.63
N LEU A 259 -10.70 -16.66 9.77
CA LEU A 259 -9.56 -16.47 8.88
C LEU A 259 -8.57 -17.63 8.96
N ARG A 260 -8.16 -18.02 10.18
CA ARG A 260 -7.22 -19.14 10.38
C ARG A 260 -7.77 -20.48 9.88
N GLN A 261 -9.07 -20.70 9.97
CA GLN A 261 -9.73 -21.92 9.51
C GLN A 261 -10.13 -21.88 8.03
N GLY A 262 -9.85 -20.78 7.31
CA GLY A 262 -10.21 -20.63 5.90
C GLY A 262 -11.72 -20.67 5.65
N LYS A 263 -12.53 -20.23 6.63
CA LYS A 263 -14.00 -20.25 6.59
C LYS A 263 -14.60 -19.15 5.73
N TYR A 264 -13.86 -18.07 5.52
CA TYR A 264 -14.28 -17.00 4.63
C TYR A 264 -14.09 -17.40 3.16
N LYS A 265 -15.14 -17.19 2.35
CA LYS A 265 -15.15 -17.46 0.91
C LYS A 265 -15.67 -16.25 0.15
N ILE A 266 -15.10 -16.01 -1.02
CA ILE A 266 -15.64 -15.03 -1.97
C ILE A 266 -16.96 -15.58 -2.51
N ALA A 267 -18.06 -14.93 -2.13
CA ALA A 267 -19.41 -15.21 -2.58
C ALA A 267 -19.78 -14.41 -3.85
N LEU A 268 -19.17 -13.25 -4.05
CA LEU A 268 -19.32 -12.43 -5.24
C LEU A 268 -17.97 -11.84 -5.64
N ASP A 269 -17.66 -11.90 -6.94
CA ASP A 269 -16.54 -11.22 -7.60
C ASP A 269 -17.07 -10.77 -8.97
N LYS A 270 -17.42 -9.48 -9.09
CA LYS A 270 -18.02 -8.91 -10.31
C LYS A 270 -17.33 -7.61 -10.70
N LYS A 271 -17.30 -7.36 -12.01
CA LYS A 271 -16.71 -6.17 -12.62
C LYS A 271 -17.79 -5.32 -13.27
N PHE A 272 -17.66 -4.00 -13.16
CA PHE A 272 -18.63 -3.03 -13.66
C PHE A 272 -17.92 -1.85 -14.32
N VAL A 273 -18.47 -1.35 -15.43
CA VAL A 273 -18.06 -0.06 -16.00
C VAL A 273 -18.49 1.06 -15.07
N GLU A 274 -19.74 1.02 -14.61
CA GLU A 274 -20.33 2.03 -13.72
C GLU A 274 -21.24 1.35 -12.69
N LEU A 275 -21.11 1.76 -11.42
CA LEU A 275 -22.08 1.42 -10.38
C LEU A 275 -23.25 2.42 -10.39
N LYS A 276 -24.48 1.92 -10.51
CA LYS A 276 -25.70 2.73 -10.67
C LYS A 276 -26.69 2.49 -9.52
N GLY A 277 -27.71 3.35 -9.42
CA GLY A 277 -28.74 3.25 -8.37
C GLY A 277 -28.14 3.26 -6.96
N ASP A 278 -28.62 2.37 -6.09
CA ASP A 278 -28.09 2.22 -4.72
C ASP A 278 -26.62 1.79 -4.66
N ALA A 279 -26.12 1.06 -5.67
CA ALA A 279 -24.72 0.64 -5.72
C ALA A 279 -23.74 1.82 -5.84
N ARG A 280 -24.20 3.03 -6.19
CA ARG A 280 -23.37 4.25 -6.14
C ARG A 280 -22.83 4.52 -4.74
N LYS A 281 -23.51 4.07 -3.68
CA LYS A 281 -23.00 4.20 -2.31
C LYS A 281 -21.64 3.50 -2.14
N LEU A 282 -21.42 2.39 -2.85
CA LEU A 282 -20.20 1.57 -2.77
C LEU A 282 -18.95 2.26 -3.35
N THR A 283 -19.11 3.28 -4.20
CA THR A 283 -17.97 3.99 -4.80
C THR A 283 -17.24 4.90 -3.80
N CYS A 284 -17.90 5.23 -2.68
CA CYS A 284 -17.30 6.00 -1.61
C CYS A 284 -16.88 5.04 -0.48
N PRO A 285 -15.56 4.86 -0.21
CA PRO A 285 -15.08 3.93 0.80
C PRO A 285 -15.67 4.16 2.21
N SER A 286 -15.96 5.41 2.57
CA SER A 286 -16.57 5.77 3.87
C SER A 286 -17.98 5.19 4.08
N ASN A 287 -18.70 4.88 3.00
CA ASN A 287 -20.03 4.26 3.07
C ASN A 287 -19.98 2.74 3.29
N LEU A 288 -18.81 2.09 3.14
CA LEU A 288 -18.74 0.64 3.22
C LEU A 288 -19.16 0.11 4.60
N ALA A 289 -18.84 0.85 5.67
CA ALA A 289 -19.20 0.45 7.02
C ALA A 289 -20.72 0.38 7.22
N SER A 290 -21.47 1.37 6.73
CA SER A 290 -22.94 1.40 6.84
C SER A 290 -23.58 0.34 5.96
N VAL A 291 -23.11 0.17 4.72
CA VAL A 291 -23.63 -0.86 3.81
C VAL A 291 -23.43 -2.27 4.37
N GLU A 292 -22.25 -2.56 4.93
CA GLU A 292 -21.99 -3.85 5.58
C GLU A 292 -22.87 -4.06 6.83
N GLN A 293 -23.17 -3.00 7.59
CA GLN A 293 -24.08 -3.07 8.74
C GLN A 293 -25.52 -3.37 8.31
N GLU A 294 -26.02 -2.69 7.26
CA GLU A 294 -27.34 -2.92 6.68
C GLU A 294 -27.47 -4.38 6.19
N LEU A 295 -26.50 -4.85 5.41
CA LEU A 295 -26.47 -6.24 4.93
C LEU A 295 -26.43 -7.25 6.07
N CYS A 296 -25.62 -7.01 7.10
CA CYS A 296 -25.59 -7.88 8.28
C CYS A 296 -26.95 -7.91 8.98
N LYS A 297 -27.60 -6.75 9.15
CA LYS A 297 -28.91 -6.64 9.82
C LYS A 297 -29.98 -7.39 9.05
N GLU A 298 -30.09 -7.17 7.75
CA GLU A 298 -31.11 -7.79 6.89
C GLU A 298 -30.90 -9.30 6.74
N ALA A 299 -29.65 -9.74 6.57
CA ALA A 299 -29.31 -11.16 6.49
C ALA A 299 -29.21 -11.86 7.87
N ARG A 300 -29.49 -11.14 8.98
CA ARG A 300 -29.39 -11.64 10.37
C ARG A 300 -28.01 -12.22 10.72
N LEU A 301 -26.95 -11.59 10.21
CA LEU A 301 -25.57 -11.98 10.42
C LEU A 301 -24.90 -11.19 11.54
N LYS A 302 -23.88 -11.80 12.16
CA LYS A 302 -22.98 -11.06 13.05
C LYS A 302 -22.05 -10.21 12.19
N ASN A 303 -21.67 -9.03 12.72
CA ASN A 303 -20.86 -8.05 12.00
C ASN A 303 -19.57 -8.60 11.37
N TRP A 304 -18.91 -9.56 12.02
CA TRP A 304 -17.67 -10.18 11.57
C TRP A 304 -17.83 -11.23 10.47
N MET A 305 -19.06 -11.64 10.13
CA MET A 305 -19.32 -12.73 9.18
C MET A 305 -19.25 -12.32 7.71
N LEU A 306 -19.22 -11.02 7.43
CA LEU A 306 -19.30 -10.46 6.08
C LEU A 306 -18.33 -9.30 5.94
N GLY A 307 -17.67 -9.20 4.78
CA GLY A 307 -16.89 -8.04 4.38
C GLY A 307 -17.04 -7.74 2.89
N ILE A 308 -16.95 -6.47 2.52
CA ILE A 308 -17.00 -5.97 1.15
C ILE A 308 -15.70 -5.23 0.82
N THR A 309 -15.20 -5.46 -0.39
CA THR A 309 -14.17 -4.63 -1.03
C THR A 309 -14.73 -4.12 -2.34
N VAL A 310 -14.71 -2.81 -2.54
CA VAL A 310 -15.07 -2.15 -3.79
C VAL A 310 -13.91 -1.24 -4.14
N ASP A 311 -13.32 -1.46 -5.30
CA ASP A 311 -12.13 -0.71 -5.73
C ASP A 311 -12.06 -0.62 -7.25
N GLN A 312 -11.15 0.21 -7.74
CA GLN A 312 -10.80 0.34 -9.15
C GLN A 312 -9.36 -0.13 -9.38
N PRO A 313 -9.14 -1.40 -9.76
CA PRO A 313 -7.80 -1.93 -9.98
C PRO A 313 -7.02 -1.12 -11.01
N LEU A 314 -5.86 -0.55 -10.62
CA LEU A 314 -4.88 0.03 -11.53
C LEU A 314 -4.13 -1.07 -12.28
N MET A 315 -4.78 -1.66 -13.28
CA MET A 315 -4.16 -2.64 -14.19
C MET A 315 -3.34 -1.97 -15.29
N LYS A 316 -3.57 -0.67 -15.52
CA LYS A 316 -2.91 0.23 -16.48
C LYS A 316 -2.76 1.62 -15.84
N GLU A 317 -2.22 2.58 -16.58
CA GLU A 317 -2.05 3.98 -16.14
C GLU A 317 -3.35 4.63 -15.62
N LYS A 318 -4.51 4.14 -16.04
CA LYS A 318 -5.82 4.51 -15.48
C LYS A 318 -6.65 3.27 -15.16
N PRO A 319 -7.43 3.27 -14.08
CA PRO A 319 -8.41 2.21 -13.85
C PRO A 319 -9.45 2.17 -14.97
N ASP A 320 -9.90 0.97 -15.32
CA ASP A 320 -10.86 0.74 -16.41
C ASP A 320 -12.21 0.16 -15.93
N HIS A 321 -12.27 -0.36 -14.69
CA HIS A 321 -13.49 -0.92 -14.13
C HIS A 321 -13.55 -0.79 -12.60
N TRP A 322 -14.77 -0.83 -12.07
CA TRP A 322 -15.04 -1.16 -10.68
C TRP A 322 -15.02 -2.67 -10.50
N ARG A 323 -14.44 -3.15 -9.40
CA ARG A 323 -14.52 -4.54 -8.98
C ARG A 323 -15.09 -4.63 -7.58
N VAL A 324 -16.10 -5.48 -7.42
CA VAL A 324 -16.82 -5.68 -6.16
C VAL A 324 -16.59 -7.10 -5.68
N TYR A 325 -16.07 -7.24 -4.46
CA TYR A 325 -15.94 -8.51 -3.76
C TYR A 325 -16.89 -8.54 -2.57
N LEU A 326 -17.63 -9.64 -2.43
CA LEU A 326 -18.33 -10.01 -1.21
C LEU A 326 -17.66 -11.26 -0.62
N VAL A 327 -17.23 -11.18 0.63
CA VAL A 327 -16.65 -12.29 1.37
C VAL A 327 -17.57 -12.65 2.53
N LEU A 328 -17.93 -13.94 2.64
CA LEU A 328 -18.85 -14.46 3.65
C LEU A 328 -18.21 -15.59 4.47
N TYR A 329 -18.55 -15.65 5.75
CA TYR A 329 -18.31 -16.78 6.64
C TYR A 329 -19.37 -17.86 6.34
N ASP A 330 -18.98 -18.90 5.59
CA ASP A 330 -19.87 -19.91 5.00
C ASP A 330 -20.82 -19.38 3.88
N ASN A 331 -21.58 -20.28 3.25
CA ASN A 331 -22.47 -19.96 2.12
C ASN A 331 -23.82 -19.44 2.63
N ILE A 332 -23.98 -18.13 2.73
CA ILE A 332 -25.22 -17.47 3.17
C ILE A 332 -25.89 -16.81 1.96
N GLU A 333 -26.88 -17.49 1.39
CA GLU A 333 -27.57 -17.05 0.17
C GLU A 333 -28.30 -15.71 0.33
N THR A 334 -28.81 -15.40 1.53
CA THR A 334 -29.55 -14.15 1.78
C THR A 334 -28.69 -12.91 1.55
N ALA A 335 -27.48 -12.86 2.09
CA ALA A 335 -26.57 -11.72 1.90
C ALA A 335 -26.14 -11.56 0.43
N LEU A 336 -25.93 -12.69 -0.26
CA LEU A 336 -25.62 -12.70 -1.69
C LEU A 336 -26.78 -12.16 -2.53
N SER A 337 -28.02 -12.50 -2.19
CA SER A 337 -29.21 -11.98 -2.87
C SER A 337 -29.34 -10.46 -2.72
N LEU A 338 -29.17 -9.95 -1.49
CA LEU A 338 -29.24 -8.51 -1.20
C LEU A 338 -28.21 -7.69 -2.00
N ILE A 339 -26.95 -8.12 -2.02
CA ILE A 339 -25.92 -7.40 -2.78
C ILE A 339 -26.16 -7.48 -4.29
N ASN A 340 -26.66 -8.61 -4.80
CA ASN A 340 -26.98 -8.74 -6.22
C ASN A 340 -28.13 -7.82 -6.63
N ASN A 341 -29.14 -7.67 -5.77
CA ASN A 341 -30.24 -6.73 -6.00
C ASN A 341 -29.72 -5.28 -6.00
N MET A 342 -28.86 -4.90 -5.06
CA MET A 342 -28.22 -3.58 -5.03
C MET A 342 -27.43 -3.30 -6.32
N LEU A 343 -26.71 -4.30 -6.83
CA LEU A 343 -25.87 -4.19 -8.04
C LEU A 343 -26.65 -4.36 -9.36
N SER A 344 -27.94 -4.71 -9.32
CA SER A 344 -28.71 -5.14 -10.50
C SER A 344 -28.85 -4.07 -11.59
N SER A 345 -28.83 -2.79 -11.21
CA SER A 345 -28.93 -1.66 -12.14
C SER A 345 -27.58 -1.17 -12.69
N SER A 346 -26.47 -1.69 -12.15
CA SER A 346 -25.11 -1.32 -12.55
C SER A 346 -24.74 -1.90 -13.92
N GLU A 347 -23.82 -1.24 -14.60
CA GLU A 347 -23.39 -1.64 -15.95
C GLU A 347 -22.23 -2.63 -15.87
N PRO A 348 -22.39 -3.89 -16.31
CA PRO A 348 -21.32 -4.89 -16.29
C PRO A 348 -20.14 -4.50 -17.20
N PHE A 349 -18.92 -4.86 -16.79
CA PHE A 349 -17.68 -4.64 -17.57
C PHE A 349 -17.40 -5.75 -18.57
#